data_AF-A0A0B1R658-F1
#
_entry.id   AF-A0A0B1R658-F1
#
_cell.length_a   1.000
_cell.length_b   1.000
_cell.length_c   1.000
_cell.angle_alpha   90.00
_cell.angle_beta   90.00
_cell.angle_gamma   90.00
#
_symmetry.space_group_name_H-M   'P 1'
#
loop_
_entity.id
_entity.type
_entity.pdbx_description
1 polymer ?
#
loop_
_entity_poly.entity_id
_entity_poly.type
_entity_poly.pdbx_seq_one_letter_code
_entity_poly.pdbx_strand_id
1 'polypeptide(L)'
;MRIDSISTQSWSSHLREKCVSILSKKLERNFDDACQIIGQVAIQKAARGEETNRKLLVEEISKLASRYKLLTGEEHLAMRMAIESLEHPV
;
A
#
# COMPACT_ATOMS: atom_id res chain seq x y z
N MET A 1 21.99 48.04 9.67
CA MET A 1 21.96 46.56 9.71
C MET A 1 20.57 46.11 9.29
N ARG A 2 20.44 45.53 8.10
CA ARG A 2 19.19 44.88 7.66
C ARG A 2 19.25 43.44 8.15
N ILE A 3 18.31 43.06 9.01
CA ILE A 3 18.20 41.69 9.51
C ILE A 3 17.53 40.89 8.40
N ASP A 4 18.21 39.83 7.97
CA ASP A 4 17.79 38.93 6.90
C ASP A 4 16.46 38.25 7.25
N SER A 5 15.37 38.67 6.61
CA SER A 5 14.06 38.00 6.66
C SER A 5 14.01 36.70 5.84
N ILE A 6 15.16 36.16 5.42
CA ILE A 6 15.27 34.94 4.61
C ILE A 6 15.71 33.80 5.54
N SER A 7 14.82 33.20 6.34
CA SER A 7 15.09 31.83 6.85
C SER A 7 13.95 31.10 7.55
N THR A 8 12.78 31.68 7.81
CA THR A 8 11.74 30.95 8.57
C THR A 8 10.76 30.18 7.67
N GLN A 9 10.43 30.69 6.47
CA GLN A 9 9.52 30.00 5.55
C GLN A 9 10.14 28.76 4.88
N SER A 10 11.43 28.80 4.53
CA SER A 10 12.11 27.71 3.82
C SER A 10 12.33 26.46 4.68
N TRP A 11 12.48 26.60 6.00
CA TRP A 11 12.61 25.46 6.91
C TRP A 11 11.25 24.77 7.14
N SER A 12 10.17 25.54 7.09
CA SER A 12 8.80 25.06 7.26
C SER A 12 8.34 24.20 6.07
N SER A 13 8.66 24.57 4.83
CA SER A 13 8.36 23.74 3.64
C SER A 13 9.16 22.44 3.63
N HIS A 14 10.46 22.51 3.93
CA HIS A 14 11.34 21.35 3.91
C HIS A 14 10.98 20.31 4.98
N LEU A 15 10.56 20.75 6.17
CA LEU A 15 10.03 19.86 7.22
C LEU A 15 8.69 19.24 6.81
N ARG A 16 7.80 20.00 6.15
CA ARG A 16 6.53 19.46 5.61
C ARG A 16 6.78 18.38 4.56
N GLU A 17 7.67 18.62 3.61
CA GLU A 17 8.03 17.64 2.57
C GLU A 17 8.59 16.35 3.17
N LYS A 18 9.48 16.46 4.16
CA LYS A 18 10.00 15.29 4.88
C LYS A 18 8.91 14.52 5.62
N CYS A 19 8.01 15.21 6.32
CA CYS A 19 6.89 14.58 7.01
C CYS A 19 5.96 13.86 6.03
N VAL A 20 5.62 14.48 4.90
CA VAL A 20 4.81 13.86 3.85
C VAL A 20 5.51 12.62 3.28
N SER A 21 6.82 12.69 3.01
CA SER A 21 7.59 11.55 2.53
C SER A 21 7.61 10.38 3.52
N ILE A 22 7.79 10.66 4.82
CA ILE A 22 7.77 9.63 5.86
C ILE A 22 6.39 8.97 5.97
N LEU A 23 5.32 9.77 5.93
CA LEU A 23 3.95 9.29 6.02
C LEU A 23 3.58 8.44 4.79
N SER A 24 3.98 8.86 3.59
CA SER A 24 3.78 8.11 2.35
C SER A 24 4.49 6.76 2.40
N LYS A 25 5.77 6.71 2.79
CA LYS A 25 6.52 5.45 2.94
C LYS A 25 5.91 4.50 3.98
N LYS A 26 5.40 5.06 5.08
CA LYS A 26 4.74 4.27 6.12
C LYS A 26 3.40 3.71 5.62
N LEU A 27 2.66 4.50 4.84
CA LEU A 27 1.42 4.07 4.22
C LEU A 27 1.67 2.90 3.25
N GLU A 28 2.63 3.04 2.33
CA GLU A 28 3.03 1.97 1.40
C GLU A 28 3.35 0.67 2.14
N ARG A 29 4.20 0.73 3.17
CA ARG A 29 4.55 -0.45 3.99
C ARG A 29 3.35 -1.11 4.64
N ASN A 30 2.41 -0.34 5.17
CA ASN A 30 1.21 -0.92 5.79
C ASN A 30 0.37 -1.71 4.77
N PHE A 31 0.35 -1.25 3.52
CA PHE A 31 -0.37 -1.90 2.43
C PHE A 31 0.36 -3.14 1.90
N ASP A 32 1.70 -3.10 1.83
CA ASP A 32 2.54 -4.27 1.59
C ASP A 32 2.30 -5.36 2.65
N ASP A 33 2.37 -4.99 3.94
CA ASP A 33 2.16 -5.89 5.06
C ASP A 33 0.75 -6.52 5.03
N ALA A 34 -0.28 -5.71 4.73
CA ALA A 34 -1.64 -6.20 4.61
C ALA A 34 -1.79 -7.20 3.45
N CYS A 35 -1.16 -6.94 2.30
CA CYS A 35 -1.17 -7.85 1.16
C CYS A 35 -0.49 -9.18 1.51
N GLN A 36 0.65 -9.11 2.21
CA GLN A 36 1.38 -10.29 2.68
C GLN A 36 0.55 -11.14 3.66
N ILE A 37 -0.12 -10.50 4.62
CA ILE A 37 -0.99 -11.20 5.59
C ILE A 37 -2.12 -11.93 4.88
N ILE A 38 -2.79 -11.28 3.92
CA ILE A 38 -3.86 -11.89 3.13
C ILE A 38 -3.34 -13.16 2.42
N GLY A 39 -2.17 -13.07 1.77
CA GLY A 39 -1.54 -14.22 1.12
C GLY A 39 -1.19 -15.35 2.09
N GLN A 40 -0.63 -15.03 3.25
CA GLN A 40 -0.27 -16.02 4.27
C GLN A 40 -1.49 -16.75 4.84
N VAL A 41 -2.58 -16.03 5.10
CA VAL A 41 -3.84 -16.64 5.57
C VAL A 41 -4.39 -17.59 4.50
N ALA A 42 -4.35 -17.21 3.23
CA ALA A 42 -4.78 -18.09 2.14
C ALA A 42 -3.95 -19.37 2.05
N ILE A 43 -2.62 -19.27 2.19
CA ILE A 43 -1.72 -20.44 2.22
C ILE A 43 -2.04 -21.35 3.41
N GLN A 44 -2.25 -20.78 4.60
CA GLN A 44 -2.58 -21.56 5.80
C GLN A 44 -3.92 -22.29 5.68
N LYS A 45 -4.93 -21.64 5.10
CA LYS A 45 -6.23 -22.28 4.83
C LYS A 45 -6.08 -23.45 3.85
N ALA A 46 -5.36 -23.24 2.76
CA ALA A 46 -5.09 -24.30 1.79
C ALA A 46 -4.35 -25.48 2.43
N ALA A 47 -3.36 -25.21 3.29
CA ALA A 47 -2.62 -26.25 4.01
C ALA A 47 -3.47 -27.06 4.99
N ARG A 48 -4.59 -26.50 5.48
CA ARG A 48 -5.56 -27.21 6.35
C ARG A 48 -6.61 -27.99 5.56
N GLY A 49 -6.53 -27.98 4.24
CA GLY A 49 -7.56 -28.57 3.36
C GLY A 49 -8.85 -27.76 3.32
N GLU A 50 -8.84 -26.51 3.82
CA GLU A 50 -9.99 -25.62 3.67
C GLU A 50 -10.10 -25.18 2.21
N GLU A 51 -11.34 -25.13 1.70
CA GLU A 51 -11.60 -24.63 0.36
C GLU A 51 -11.19 -23.15 0.29
N THR A 52 -10.01 -22.91 -0.27
CA THR A 52 -9.48 -21.57 -0.44
C THR A 52 -9.98 -21.05 -1.78
N ASN A 53 -11.12 -20.39 -1.75
CA ASN A 53 -11.74 -19.87 -2.97
C ASN A 53 -10.88 -18.73 -3.54
N ARG A 54 -10.26 -18.98 -4.69
CA ARG A 54 -9.44 -18.01 -5.42
C ARG A 54 -10.16 -16.68 -5.64
N LYS A 55 -11.48 -16.70 -5.86
CA LYS A 55 -12.30 -15.49 -6.02
C LYS A 55 -12.32 -14.63 -4.76
N LEU A 56 -12.40 -15.26 -3.58
CA LEU A 56 -12.35 -14.52 -2.30
C LEU A 56 -10.98 -13.86 -2.11
N LEU A 57 -9.90 -14.55 -2.48
CA LEU A 57 -8.56 -13.96 -2.40
C LEU A 57 -8.41 -12.74 -3.33
N VAL A 58 -8.89 -12.86 -4.57
CA VAL A 58 -8.94 -11.73 -5.52
C VAL A 58 -9.78 -10.58 -4.96
N GLU A 59 -10.94 -10.87 -4.38
CA GLU A 59 -11.84 -9.86 -3.81
C GLU A 59 -11.16 -9.09 -2.66
N GLU A 60 -10.49 -9.78 -1.73
CA GLU A 60 -9.80 -9.14 -0.61
C GLU A 60 -8.61 -8.29 -1.06
N ILE A 61 -7.81 -8.76 -2.02
CA ILE A 61 -6.71 -7.97 -2.60
C ILE A 61 -7.28 -6.78 -3.38
N SER A 62 -8.41 -6.93 -4.08
CA SER A 62 -9.05 -5.84 -4.83
C SER A 62 -9.61 -4.75 -3.91
N LYS A 63 -10.19 -5.11 -2.76
CA LYS A 63 -10.61 -4.16 -1.72
C LYS A 63 -9.41 -3.38 -1.18
N LEU A 64 -8.30 -4.07 -0.94
CA LEU A 64 -7.06 -3.45 -0.47
C LEU A 64 -6.48 -2.47 -1.51
N ALA A 65 -6.40 -2.89 -2.78
CA ALA A 65 -5.92 -2.05 -3.89
C ALA A 65 -6.80 -0.80 -4.10
N SER A 66 -8.13 -0.97 -4.03
CA SER A 66 -9.08 0.15 -4.14
C SER A 66 -8.89 1.17 -3.02
N ARG A 67 -8.63 0.70 -1.80
CA ARG A 67 -8.37 1.57 -0.65
C ARG A 67 -7.03 2.30 -0.76
N TYR A 68 -6.01 1.64 -1.30
CA TYR A 68 -4.72 2.29 -1.59
C TYR A 68 -4.89 3.41 -2.61
N LYS A 69 -5.59 3.14 -3.72
CA LYS A 69 -5.87 4.12 -4.78
C LYS A 69 -6.68 5.31 -4.27
N LEU A 70 -7.67 5.07 -3.41
CA LEU A 70 -8.46 6.14 -2.78
C LEU A 70 -7.60 7.07 -1.92
N LEU A 71 -6.60 6.52 -1.21
CA LEU A 71 -5.76 7.29 -0.29
C LEU A 71 -4.59 8.00 -0.98
N THR A 72 -4.05 7.43 -2.04
CA THR A 72 -2.82 7.91 -2.69
C THR A 72 -3.04 8.50 -4.07
N GLY A 73 -4.16 8.17 -4.72
CA GLY A 73 -4.39 8.44 -6.15
C GLY A 73 -3.70 7.46 -7.09
N GLU A 74 -2.82 6.59 -6.57
CA GLU A 74 -1.92 5.74 -7.34
C GLU A 74 -2.34 4.26 -7.26
N GLU A 75 -1.86 3.46 -8.20
CA GLU A 75 -2.06 2.01 -8.16
C GLU A 75 -0.90 1.30 -7.45
N HIS A 76 -1.24 0.28 -6.66
CA HIS A 76 -0.24 -0.54 -5.99
C HIS A 76 0.18 -1.71 -6.87
N LEU A 77 1.38 -1.63 -7.47
CA LEU A 77 1.85 -2.59 -8.47
C LEU A 77 1.77 -4.05 -8.00
N ALA A 78 2.24 -4.33 -6.77
CA ALA A 78 2.24 -5.69 -6.24
C ALA A 78 0.82 -6.29 -6.13
N MET A 79 -0.17 -5.48 -5.74
CA MET A 79 -1.56 -5.93 -5.63
C MET A 79 -2.17 -6.18 -7.01
N ARG A 80 -1.89 -5.30 -7.97
CA ARG A 80 -2.32 -5.47 -9.36
C ARG A 80 -1.78 -6.78 -9.95
N MET A 81 -0.49 -7.03 -9.80
CA MET A 81 0.13 -8.27 -10.26
C MET A 81 -0.43 -9.51 -9.57
N ALA A 82 -0.70 -9.43 -8.26
CA ALA A 82 -1.32 -10.51 -7.51
C ALA A 82 -2.73 -10.83 -8.01
N ILE A 83 -3.56 -9.82 -8.29
CA ILE A 83 -4.89 -9.98 -8.88
C ILE A 83 -4.79 -10.64 -10.26
N GLU A 84 -3.96 -10.10 -11.15
CA GLU A 84 -3.77 -10.62 -12.51
C GLU A 84 -3.36 -12.10 -12.50
N SER A 85 -2.42 -12.47 -11.63
CA SER A 85 -1.92 -13.84 -11.48
C SER A 85 -2.99 -14.82 -10.97
N LEU A 86 -3.92 -14.34 -10.14
CA LEU A 86 -5.00 -15.16 -9.59
C LEU A 86 -6.19 -15.27 -10.56
N GLU A 87 -6.46 -14.25 -11.35
CA GLU A 87 -7.55 -14.28 -12.35
C GLU A 87 -7.16 -15.07 -13.61
N HIS A 88 -5.89 -15.01 -14.02
CA HIS A 88 -5.38 -15.65 -15.24
C HIS A 88 -4.26 -16.64 -14.91
N PRO A 89 -4.57 -17.77 -14.26
CA PRO A 89 -3.57 -18.80 -13.99
C PRO A 89 -3.06 -19.40 -15.31
N VAL A 90 -1.73 -19.48 -15.45
CA VAL A 90 -1.04 -20.13 -16.57
C VAL A 90 -1.23 -21.64 -16.52
#